data_AF-A0A6P0NFE6-F1
#
_entry.id   AF-A0A6P0NFE6-F1
#
_cell.length_a   1.000
_cell.length_b   1.000
_cell.length_c   1.000
_cell.angle_alpha   90.00
_cell.angle_beta   90.00
_cell.angle_gamma   90.00
#
_symmetry.space_group_name_H-M   'P 1'
#
loop_
_entity.id
_entity.type
_entity.pdbx_description
1 polymer ?
#
loop_
_entity_poly.entity_id
_entity_poly.type
_entity_poly.pdbx_seq_one_letter_code
_entity_poly.pdbx_strand_id
1 'polypeptide(L)'
;MRYAHATRTAFSPWATPTLREQHIQEMLAICIQAVRMSQQRNSVSLDEYGEITDLASNPLEIVIQEEERDELTQVRTIVLKEFTALDQLAQTSLRLWLGLGINQQDFIELFGLKKQYQVARQFQRYFKRILKAVVTFYFQDAMSTTLTSKDINQRLNQTTKTNYINNYLKAYLIADSQELFSNFIYNIYDEVSVKIIPITNSKLENNKLKLSQILVDLIYPNFEALIEKELSIKLIKFRSAKPAIAKFIQRWIQQNQALLEQSQSGNKQKPCRQSEI
;
A
#
# COMPACT_ATOMS: atom_id res chain seq x y z
N MET A 1 66.70 44.43 -33.41
CA MET A 1 65.67 44.12 -34.43
C MET A 1 65.18 42.69 -34.20
N ARG A 2 63.87 42.50 -34.40
CA ARG A 2 63.10 41.25 -34.37
C ARG A 2 63.78 40.10 -35.14
N TYR A 3 63.62 38.83 -34.75
CA TYR A 3 62.57 37.90 -35.18
C TYR A 3 62.88 36.46 -34.69
N ALA A 4 61.84 35.63 -34.73
CA ALA A 4 61.73 34.30 -34.16
C ALA A 4 61.81 33.17 -35.22
N HIS A 5 61.99 31.93 -34.72
CA HIS A 5 61.68 30.59 -35.30
C HIS A 5 62.45 30.16 -36.57
N ALA A 6 62.74 28.89 -36.89
CA ALA A 6 62.70 27.53 -36.30
C ALA A 6 63.77 26.72 -37.10
N THR A 7 64.28 25.55 -36.70
CA THR A 7 63.74 24.21 -37.03
C THR A 7 64.78 23.14 -36.62
N ARG A 8 64.25 21.94 -36.28
CA ARG A 8 64.80 20.60 -36.55
C ARG A 8 65.40 19.79 -35.38
N THR A 9 64.49 18.99 -34.81
CA THR A 9 64.62 17.63 -34.27
C THR A 9 65.93 16.86 -34.56
N ALA A 10 66.54 16.34 -33.50
CA ALA A 10 67.34 15.12 -33.55
C ALA A 10 67.02 14.22 -32.33
N PHE A 11 66.52 13.03 -32.68
CA PHE A 11 66.25 11.82 -31.93
C PHE A 11 66.98 11.61 -30.59
N SER A 12 66.21 11.22 -29.56
CA SER A 12 66.72 10.51 -28.38
C SER A 12 66.16 9.08 -28.39
N PRO A 13 67.01 8.04 -28.27
CA PRO A 13 66.59 6.64 -28.34
C PRO A 13 65.98 6.21 -27.00
N TRP A 14 64.75 5.72 -27.04
CA TRP A 14 64.13 5.04 -25.91
C TRP A 14 64.86 3.73 -25.65
N ALA A 15 65.66 3.70 -24.60
CA ALA A 15 66.18 2.46 -24.04
C ALA A 15 65.02 1.74 -23.32
N THR A 16 64.55 0.64 -23.88
CA THR A 16 63.67 -0.30 -23.20
C THR A 16 64.43 -0.96 -22.05
N PRO A 17 63.92 -0.95 -20.80
CA PRO A 17 64.50 -1.77 -19.76
C PRO A 17 64.15 -3.23 -20.07
N THR A 18 65.18 -4.06 -20.24
CA THR A 18 65.06 -5.51 -20.33
C THR A 18 64.43 -6.03 -19.03
N LEU A 19 63.13 -6.29 -19.05
CA LEU A 19 62.44 -6.99 -17.97
C LEU A 19 63.11 -8.36 -17.81
N ARG A 20 63.81 -8.54 -16.69
CA ARG A 20 64.38 -9.84 -16.32
C ARG A 20 63.25 -10.85 -16.15
N GLU A 21 63.44 -12.02 -16.74
CA GLU A 21 62.50 -13.15 -16.72
C GLU A 21 62.00 -13.50 -15.31
N GLN A 22 62.84 -13.32 -14.30
CA GLN A 22 62.50 -13.46 -12.89
C GLN A 22 61.36 -12.53 -12.45
N HIS A 23 61.32 -11.29 -12.92
CA HIS A 23 60.27 -10.33 -12.56
C HIS A 23 58.93 -10.69 -13.22
N ILE A 24 58.97 -11.25 -14.42
CA ILE A 24 57.77 -11.74 -15.11
C ILE A 24 57.22 -12.96 -14.39
N GLN A 25 58.08 -13.90 -13.96
CA GLN A 25 57.65 -15.06 -13.18
C GLN A 25 57.06 -14.68 -11.82
N GLU A 26 57.64 -13.68 -11.15
CA GLU A 26 57.16 -13.16 -9.88
C GLU A 26 55.77 -12.50 -10.02
N MET A 27 55.58 -11.69 -11.07
CA MET A 27 54.27 -11.12 -11.40
C MET A 27 53.23 -12.19 -11.72
N LEU A 28 53.60 -13.21 -12.50
CA LEU A 28 52.69 -14.31 -12.83
C LEU A 28 52.32 -15.13 -11.59
N ALA A 29 53.27 -15.38 -10.68
CA ALA A 29 53.01 -16.06 -9.42
C ALA A 29 52.01 -15.28 -8.55
N ILE A 30 52.17 -13.95 -8.46
CA ILE A 30 51.24 -13.08 -7.73
C ILE A 30 49.84 -13.12 -8.35
N CYS A 31 49.74 -13.03 -9.67
CA CYS A 31 48.45 -13.12 -10.37
C CYS A 31 47.76 -14.48 -10.16
N ILE A 32 48.52 -15.58 -10.24
CA ILE A 32 48.00 -16.94 -10.00
C ILE A 32 47.53 -17.08 -8.55
N GLN A 33 48.30 -16.55 -7.59
CA GLN A 33 47.92 -16.53 -6.17
C GLN A 33 46.62 -15.76 -5.96
N ALA A 34 46.49 -14.57 -6.56
CA ALA A 34 45.30 -13.74 -6.44
C ALA A 34 44.04 -14.41 -7.03
N VAL A 35 44.17 -15.09 -8.17
CA VAL A 35 43.08 -15.87 -8.78
C VAL A 35 42.70 -17.07 -7.91
N ARG A 36 43.68 -17.78 -7.34
CA ARG A 36 43.37 -18.88 -6.41
C ARG A 36 42.65 -18.39 -5.16
N MET A 37 43.06 -17.24 -4.61
CA MET A 37 42.38 -16.63 -3.46
C MET A 37 40.98 -16.10 -3.80
N SER A 38 40.73 -15.64 -5.03
CA SER A 38 39.38 -15.24 -5.45
C SER A 38 38.46 -16.43 -5.67
N GLN A 39 38.99 -17.56 -6.16
CA GLN A 39 38.24 -18.81 -6.32
C GLN A 39 37.99 -19.55 -5.00
N GLN A 40 38.87 -19.40 -4.00
CA GLN A 40 38.72 -20.00 -2.67
C GLN A 40 37.94 -19.14 -1.66
N ARG A 41 37.60 -17.89 -1.99
CA ARG A 41 36.61 -17.17 -1.19
C ARG A 41 35.28 -17.88 -1.41
N ASN A 42 34.79 -18.54 -0.35
CA ASN A 42 33.38 -18.87 -0.20
C ASN A 42 32.59 -17.57 -0.31
N SER A 43 32.24 -17.20 -1.54
CA SER A 43 31.32 -16.12 -1.80
C SER A 43 29.97 -16.60 -1.32
N VAL A 44 29.61 -16.22 -0.10
CA VAL A 44 28.24 -16.31 0.36
C VAL A 44 27.45 -15.33 -0.49
N SER A 45 26.47 -15.85 -1.23
CA SER A 45 25.52 -15.04 -2.00
C SER A 45 24.77 -14.12 -1.03
N LEU A 46 24.67 -12.82 -1.35
CA LEU A 46 23.80 -11.90 -0.63
C LEU A 46 22.30 -12.22 -0.83
N ASP A 47 21.98 -13.11 -1.77
CA ASP A 47 20.61 -13.50 -2.11
C ASP A 47 20.13 -14.74 -1.33
N GLU A 48 20.98 -15.33 -0.49
CA GLU A 48 20.62 -16.45 0.39
C GLU A 48 20.28 -15.96 1.80
N TYR A 49 19.33 -15.00 1.89
CA TYR A 49 18.54 -14.82 3.10
C TYR A 49 17.57 -16.00 3.21
N GLY A 50 18.11 -17.14 3.64
CA GLY A 50 17.32 -18.14 4.34
C GLY A 50 16.69 -17.47 5.56
N GLU A 51 15.44 -17.85 5.84
CA GLU A 51 14.63 -17.39 6.96
C GLU A 51 15.43 -17.28 8.27
N ILE A 52 15.96 -16.10 8.58
CA ILE A 52 16.35 -15.75 9.94
C ILE A 52 15.09 -15.18 10.58
N THR A 53 14.32 -16.08 11.18
CA THR A 53 13.36 -15.71 12.22
C THR A 53 14.16 -15.22 13.43
N ASP A 54 13.91 -13.96 13.80
CA ASP A 54 14.22 -13.22 15.03
C ASP A 54 15.03 -13.91 16.14
N LEU A 55 16.04 -13.21 16.67
CA LEU A 55 16.18 -13.09 18.14
C LEU A 55 17.12 -11.98 18.68
N ALA A 56 17.46 -10.95 17.90
CA ALA A 56 18.09 -9.74 18.43
C ALA A 56 18.01 -8.61 17.40
N SER A 57 16.82 -8.02 17.25
CA SER A 57 16.73 -6.66 16.70
C SER A 57 17.69 -5.81 17.53
N ASN A 58 18.74 -5.31 16.88
CA ASN A 58 19.69 -4.38 17.47
C ASN A 58 18.89 -3.34 18.28
N PRO A 59 19.24 -3.02 19.55
CA PRO A 59 18.50 -2.03 20.33
C PRO A 59 18.26 -0.71 19.59
N LEU A 60 19.20 -0.31 18.71
CA LEU A 60 19.01 0.84 17.81
C LEU A 60 17.97 0.60 16.72
N GLU A 61 17.90 -0.61 16.16
CA GLU A 61 16.90 -1.00 15.17
C GLU A 61 15.49 -1.03 15.76
N ILE A 62 15.35 -1.49 17.01
CA ILE A 62 14.08 -1.42 17.74
C ILE A 62 13.64 0.03 17.91
N VAL A 63 14.55 0.92 18.33
CA VAL A 63 14.26 2.35 18.50
C VAL A 63 13.90 3.01 17.17
N ILE A 64 14.62 2.70 16.08
CA ILE A 64 14.33 3.23 14.74
C ILE A 64 12.94 2.76 14.28
N GLN A 65 12.61 1.48 14.44
CA GLN A 65 11.30 0.95 14.05
C GLN A 65 10.15 1.52 14.89
N GLU A 66 10.39 1.81 16.17
CA GLU A 66 9.42 2.43 17.05
C GLU A 66 9.18 3.90 16.66
N GLU A 67 10.24 4.66 16.38
CA GLU A 67 10.16 6.03 15.86
C GLU A 67 9.43 6.09 14.52
N GLU A 68 9.74 5.18 13.58
CA GLU A 68 9.03 5.09 12.30
C GLU A 68 7.54 4.75 12.48
N ARG A 69 7.19 3.88 13.43
CA ARG A 69 5.79 3.56 13.75
C ARG A 69 5.05 4.75 14.33
N ASP A 70 5.70 5.52 15.20
CA ASP A 70 5.13 6.71 15.81
C ASP A 70 4.89 7.80 14.76
N GLU A 71 5.86 8.06 13.88
CA GLU A 71 5.70 8.97 12.74
C GLU A 71 4.52 8.54 11.86
N LEU A 72 4.45 7.26 11.50
CA LEU A 72 3.35 6.73 10.70
C LEU A 72 2.00 6.89 11.40
N THR A 73 1.95 6.70 12.72
CA THR A 73 0.72 6.87 13.51
C THR A 73 0.26 8.33 13.53
N GLN A 74 1.20 9.27 13.62
CA GLN A 74 0.89 10.70 13.52
C GLN A 74 0.35 11.07 12.13
N VAL A 75 0.98 10.56 11.07
CA VAL A 75 0.49 10.76 9.69
C VAL A 75 -0.91 10.21 9.52
N ARG A 76 -1.18 8.98 9.99
CA ARG A 76 -2.52 8.38 9.95
C ARG A 76 -3.55 9.25 10.66
N THR A 77 -3.21 9.76 11.83
CA THR A 77 -4.08 10.64 12.62
C THR A 77 -4.41 11.91 11.84
N ILE A 78 -3.44 12.52 11.18
CA ILE A 78 -3.65 13.72 10.35
C ILE A 78 -4.51 13.41 9.15
N VAL A 79 -4.25 12.29 8.46
CA VAL A 79 -5.04 11.86 7.31
C VAL A 79 -6.50 11.67 7.71
N LEU A 80 -6.77 10.97 8.82
CA LEU A 80 -8.12 10.75 9.31
C LEU A 80 -8.80 12.06 9.74
N LYS A 81 -8.08 12.94 10.42
CA LYS A 81 -8.58 14.25 10.84
C LYS A 81 -8.96 15.12 9.63
N GLU A 82 -8.12 15.18 8.61
CA GLU A 82 -8.40 15.96 7.41
C GLU A 82 -9.49 15.33 6.55
N PHE A 83 -9.56 14.00 6.52
CA PHE A 83 -10.63 13.28 5.85
C PHE A 83 -11.99 13.55 6.50
N THR A 84 -12.07 13.47 7.82
CA THR A 84 -13.30 13.77 8.59
C THR A 84 -13.68 15.26 8.56
N ALA A 85 -12.73 16.15 8.27
CA ALA A 85 -12.97 17.58 8.04
C ALA A 85 -13.44 17.92 6.61
N LEU A 86 -13.55 16.94 5.71
CA LEU A 86 -14.20 17.13 4.40
C LEU A 86 -15.73 17.21 4.55
N ASP A 87 -16.40 17.74 3.54
CA ASP A 87 -17.86 17.69 3.47
C ASP A 87 -18.35 16.24 3.40
N GLN A 88 -19.54 15.97 3.95
CA GLN A 88 -20.13 14.63 3.99
C GLN A 88 -20.19 13.99 2.60
N LEU A 89 -20.52 14.79 1.58
CA LEU A 89 -20.60 14.32 0.20
C LEU A 89 -19.22 13.89 -0.33
N ALA A 90 -18.15 14.64 -0.06
CA ALA A 90 -16.79 14.23 -0.38
C ALA A 90 -16.33 12.97 0.37
N GLN A 91 -16.62 12.88 1.68
CA GLN A 91 -16.27 11.70 2.48
C GLN A 91 -16.94 10.44 1.91
N THR A 92 -18.26 10.50 1.73
CA THR A 92 -19.03 9.39 1.15
C THR A 92 -18.54 9.05 -0.25
N SER A 93 -18.31 10.05 -1.10
CA SER A 93 -17.85 9.80 -2.47
C SER A 93 -16.48 9.13 -2.53
N LEU A 94 -15.54 9.53 -1.66
CA LEU A 94 -14.23 8.92 -1.57
C LEU A 94 -14.31 7.48 -1.03
N ARG A 95 -15.12 7.22 0.01
CA ARG A 95 -15.32 5.86 0.54
C ARG A 95 -15.87 4.91 -0.52
N LEU A 96 -16.89 5.35 -1.25
CA LEU A 96 -17.49 4.55 -2.33
C LEU A 96 -16.52 4.32 -3.49
N TRP A 97 -15.80 5.36 -3.91
CA TRP A 97 -14.87 5.28 -5.03
C TRP A 97 -13.66 4.40 -4.71
N LEU A 98 -13.07 4.54 -3.52
CA LEU A 98 -11.86 3.81 -3.11
C LEU A 98 -12.16 2.44 -2.51
N GLY A 99 -13.17 2.34 -1.66
CA GLY A 99 -13.47 1.12 -0.92
C GLY A 99 -14.22 0.08 -1.76
N LEU A 100 -15.35 0.49 -2.37
CA LEU A 100 -16.15 -0.41 -3.21
C LEU A 100 -15.67 -0.44 -4.66
N GLY A 101 -14.94 0.58 -5.11
CA GLY A 101 -14.52 0.69 -6.50
C GLY A 101 -15.62 1.13 -7.46
N ILE A 102 -16.58 1.95 -6.99
CA ILE A 102 -17.62 2.55 -7.84
C ILE A 102 -16.94 3.39 -8.94
N ASN A 103 -17.46 3.33 -10.18
CA ASN A 103 -16.90 4.04 -11.31
C ASN A 103 -17.08 5.56 -11.18
N GLN A 104 -16.08 6.33 -11.60
CA GLN A 104 -16.11 7.80 -11.66
C GLN A 104 -17.30 8.36 -12.45
N GLN A 105 -17.79 7.62 -13.46
CA GLN A 105 -18.93 8.06 -14.27
C GLN A 105 -20.21 8.21 -13.44
N ASP A 106 -20.39 7.40 -12.41
CA ASP A 106 -21.60 7.43 -11.59
C ASP A 106 -21.65 8.67 -10.67
N PHE A 107 -20.50 9.32 -10.43
CA PHE A 107 -20.43 10.53 -9.63
C PHE A 107 -20.70 11.81 -10.44
N ILE A 108 -20.86 11.72 -11.76
CA ILE A 108 -21.10 12.90 -12.62
C ILE A 108 -22.40 13.60 -12.18
N GLU A 109 -23.49 12.84 -12.05
CA GLU A 109 -24.78 13.36 -11.60
C GLU A 109 -24.74 13.84 -10.15
N LEU A 110 -24.04 13.10 -9.27
CA LEU A 110 -23.90 13.44 -7.86
C LEU A 110 -23.22 14.81 -7.66
N PHE A 111 -22.18 15.09 -8.43
CA PHE A 111 -21.45 16.37 -8.35
C PHE A 111 -22.04 17.47 -9.26
N GLY A 112 -23.10 17.19 -10.03
CA GLY A 112 -23.64 18.14 -11.01
C GLY A 112 -22.63 18.50 -12.12
N LEU A 113 -21.74 17.57 -12.48
CA LEU A 113 -20.70 17.78 -13.47
C LEU A 113 -21.15 17.29 -14.85
N LYS A 114 -20.43 17.66 -15.91
CA LYS A 114 -20.76 17.27 -17.29
C LYS A 114 -19.86 16.18 -17.84
N LYS A 115 -18.62 16.08 -17.34
CA LYS A 115 -17.59 15.20 -17.89
C LYS A 115 -16.85 14.44 -16.80
N GLN A 116 -16.51 13.18 -17.07
CA GLN A 116 -15.81 12.30 -16.13
C GLN A 116 -14.48 12.88 -15.62
N TYR A 117 -13.69 13.56 -16.45
CA TYR A 117 -12.43 14.13 -15.98
C TYR A 117 -12.62 15.21 -14.90
N GLN A 118 -13.79 15.84 -14.83
CA GLN A 118 -14.09 16.83 -13.80
C GLN A 118 -14.26 16.14 -12.44
N VAL A 119 -14.87 14.94 -12.42
CA VAL A 119 -14.94 14.08 -11.23
C VAL A 119 -13.55 13.71 -10.76
N ALA A 120 -12.69 13.23 -11.67
CA ALA A 120 -11.31 12.90 -11.34
C ALA A 120 -10.54 14.09 -10.74
N ARG A 121 -10.72 15.30 -11.30
CA ARG A 121 -10.14 16.54 -10.75
C ARG A 121 -10.71 16.88 -9.38
N GLN A 122 -11.99 16.63 -9.15
CA GLN A 122 -12.63 16.87 -7.85
C GLN A 122 -12.03 15.95 -6.79
N PHE A 123 -11.89 14.66 -7.07
CA PHE A 123 -11.18 13.73 -6.19
C PHE A 123 -9.73 14.17 -5.96
N GLN A 124 -9.01 14.55 -7.01
CA GLN A 124 -7.64 15.08 -6.88
C GLN A 124 -7.57 16.31 -5.95
N ARG A 125 -8.58 17.18 -5.95
CA ARG A 125 -8.64 18.33 -5.02
C ARG A 125 -8.78 17.87 -3.58
N TYR A 126 -9.60 16.85 -3.31
CA TYR A 126 -9.72 16.27 -1.97
C TYR A 126 -8.39 15.66 -1.50
N PHE A 127 -7.74 14.84 -2.34
CA PHE A 127 -6.40 14.31 -2.01
C PHE A 127 -5.38 15.42 -1.82
N LYS A 128 -5.37 16.44 -2.67
CA LYS A 128 -4.42 17.54 -2.56
C LYS A 128 -4.61 18.31 -1.26
N ARG A 129 -5.84 18.46 -0.77
CA ARG A 129 -6.11 19.07 0.55
C ARG A 129 -5.49 18.26 1.68
N ILE A 130 -5.76 16.95 1.73
CA ILE A 130 -5.21 16.06 2.78
C ILE A 130 -3.68 16.01 2.67
N LEU A 131 -3.15 15.82 1.46
CA LEU A 131 -1.71 15.78 1.20
C LEU A 131 -1.01 17.07 1.62
N LYS A 132 -1.64 18.23 1.40
CA LYS A 132 -1.12 19.52 1.85
C LYS A 132 -0.95 19.55 3.37
N ALA A 133 -1.92 19.02 4.13
CA ALA A 133 -1.83 18.96 5.59
C ALA A 133 -0.73 18.01 6.07
N VAL A 134 -0.62 16.81 5.48
CA VAL A 134 0.45 15.85 5.79
C VAL A 134 1.83 16.42 5.51
N VAL A 135 2.00 17.05 4.34
CA VAL A 135 3.24 17.76 3.97
C VAL A 135 3.52 18.89 4.95
N THR A 136 2.51 19.70 5.29
CA THR A 136 2.68 20.81 6.24
C THR A 136 3.15 20.30 7.60
N PHE A 137 2.57 19.22 8.11
CA PHE A 137 2.99 18.59 9.36
C PHE A 137 4.44 18.12 9.32
N TYR A 138 4.78 17.26 8.35
CA TYR A 138 6.13 16.71 8.21
C TYR A 138 7.21 17.79 8.10
N PHE A 139 6.93 18.92 7.45
CA PHE A 139 7.91 19.97 7.23
C PHE A 139 7.87 21.08 8.28
N GLN A 140 6.77 21.27 9.01
CA GLN A 140 6.75 22.16 10.17
C GLN A 140 7.53 21.57 11.34
N ASP A 141 7.39 20.26 11.57
CA ASP A 141 8.07 19.57 12.67
C ASP A 141 9.58 19.45 12.41
N ALA A 142 9.97 19.02 11.20
CA ALA A 142 11.37 18.85 10.83
C ALA A 142 12.20 20.14 10.72
N MET A 143 11.57 21.33 10.65
CA MET A 143 12.31 22.58 10.42
C MET A 143 11.96 23.75 11.36
N SER A 144 11.06 23.61 12.34
CA SER A 144 10.73 24.66 13.32
C SER A 144 10.49 26.05 12.68
N THR A 145 9.98 26.10 11.46
CA THR A 145 9.81 27.33 10.67
C THR A 145 8.38 27.39 10.11
N THR A 146 7.78 28.56 10.15
CA THR A 146 6.49 28.83 9.51
C THR A 146 6.60 28.70 8.00
N LEU A 147 6.18 27.54 7.45
CA LEU A 147 6.13 27.32 6.00
C LEU A 147 5.13 28.27 5.33
N THR A 148 5.55 28.93 4.25
CA THR A 148 4.63 29.71 3.42
C THR A 148 3.86 28.82 2.45
N SER A 149 2.73 29.31 1.94
CA SER A 149 1.91 28.60 0.94
C SER A 149 2.67 28.30 -0.37
N LYS A 150 3.69 29.10 -0.71
CA LYS A 150 4.55 28.88 -1.88
C LYS A 150 5.50 27.69 -1.66
N ASP A 151 6.10 27.59 -0.47
CA ASP A 151 7.02 26.50 -0.12
C ASP A 151 6.31 25.14 -0.15
N ILE A 152 5.09 25.08 0.39
CA ILE A 152 4.28 23.87 0.37
C ILE A 152 3.96 23.43 -1.06
N ASN A 153 3.58 24.38 -1.94
CA ASN A 153 3.28 24.06 -3.34
C ASN A 153 4.52 23.64 -4.13
N GLN A 154 5.68 24.23 -3.86
CA GLN A 154 6.94 23.83 -4.49
C GLN A 154 7.34 22.41 -4.10
N ARG A 155 7.19 22.05 -2.82
CA ARG A 155 7.50 20.69 -2.31
C ARG A 155 6.49 19.66 -2.78
N LEU A 156 5.20 20.01 -2.88
CA LEU A 156 4.19 19.16 -3.52
C LEU A 156 4.54 18.82 -4.98
N ASN A 157 5.33 19.67 -5.65
CA ASN A 157 5.77 19.43 -7.02
C ASN A 157 7.13 18.70 -7.11
N GLN A 158 7.83 18.45 -6.00
CA GLN A 158 9.05 17.62 -5.97
C GLN A 158 8.67 16.13 -6.00
N THR A 159 9.27 15.39 -6.93
CA THR A 159 8.63 14.24 -7.59
C THR A 159 8.83 12.88 -6.93
N THR A 160 9.62 12.72 -5.87
CA THR A 160 9.85 11.39 -5.26
C THR A 160 9.12 11.23 -3.93
N LYS A 161 9.41 12.09 -2.94
CA LYS A 161 8.81 11.98 -1.60
C LYS A 161 7.30 12.26 -1.62
N THR A 162 6.84 13.23 -2.40
CA THR A 162 5.41 13.54 -2.53
C THR A 162 4.63 12.43 -3.22
N ASN A 163 5.23 11.76 -4.21
CA ASN A 163 4.61 10.61 -4.86
C ASN A 163 4.47 9.42 -3.90
N TYR A 164 5.47 9.17 -3.07
CA TYR A 164 5.38 8.17 -2.00
C TYR A 164 4.24 8.49 -1.02
N ILE A 165 4.19 9.71 -0.48
CA ILE A 165 3.13 10.12 0.48
C ILE A 165 1.75 10.05 -0.17
N ASN A 166 1.61 10.43 -1.45
CA ASN A 166 0.35 10.34 -2.17
C ASN A 166 -0.09 8.89 -2.40
N ASN A 167 0.85 7.98 -2.69
CA ASN A 167 0.55 6.55 -2.83
C ASN A 167 0.17 5.94 -1.48
N TYR A 168 0.90 6.28 -0.41
CA TYR A 168 0.55 5.88 0.95
C TYR A 168 -0.85 6.36 1.34
N LEU A 169 -1.16 7.65 1.12
CA LEU A 169 -2.47 8.23 1.41
C LEU A 169 -3.59 7.48 0.70
N LYS A 170 -3.41 7.17 -0.59
CA LYS A 170 -4.40 6.40 -1.35
C LYS A 170 -4.55 4.98 -0.80
N ALA A 171 -3.45 4.27 -0.58
CA ALA A 171 -3.47 2.92 -0.05
C ALA A 171 -4.15 2.87 1.33
N TYR A 172 -3.83 3.84 2.19
CA TYR A 172 -4.42 3.97 3.51
C TYR A 172 -5.93 4.21 3.46
N LEU A 173 -6.40 5.19 2.67
CA LEU A 173 -7.83 5.46 2.54
C LEU A 173 -8.60 4.31 1.87
N ILE A 174 -7.96 3.57 0.96
CA ILE A 174 -8.53 2.33 0.41
C ILE A 174 -8.69 1.31 1.54
N ALA A 175 -7.65 1.05 2.32
CA ALA A 175 -7.68 0.09 3.41
C ALA A 175 -8.74 0.47 4.46
N ASP A 176 -8.76 1.72 4.93
CA ASP A 176 -9.76 2.23 5.88
C ASP A 176 -11.20 2.04 5.37
N SER A 177 -11.43 2.38 4.10
CA SER A 177 -12.77 2.22 3.50
C SER A 177 -13.15 0.74 3.36
N GLN A 178 -12.22 -0.12 2.96
CA GLN A 178 -12.46 -1.56 2.82
C GLN A 178 -12.68 -2.25 4.17
N GLU A 179 -11.97 -1.83 5.21
CA GLU A 179 -12.15 -2.32 6.57
C GLU A 179 -13.55 -1.98 7.09
N LEU A 180 -13.98 -0.72 6.94
CA LEU A 180 -15.34 -0.29 7.28
C LEU A 180 -16.40 -1.16 6.59
N PHE A 181 -16.28 -1.36 5.27
CA PHE A 181 -17.21 -2.21 4.53
C PHE A 181 -17.10 -3.69 4.90
N SER A 182 -15.92 -4.17 5.27
CA SER A 182 -15.73 -5.54 5.75
C SER A 182 -16.42 -5.76 7.10
N ASN A 183 -16.37 -4.77 8.00
CA ASN A 183 -17.08 -4.81 9.28
C ASN A 183 -18.60 -4.83 9.08
N PHE A 184 -19.11 -4.07 8.10
CA PHE A 184 -20.53 -4.15 7.72
C PHE A 184 -20.92 -5.55 7.25
N ILE A 185 -20.11 -6.18 6.38
CA ILE A 185 -20.37 -7.56 5.94
C ILE A 185 -20.29 -8.52 7.11
N TYR A 186 -19.31 -8.39 8.00
CA TYR A 186 -19.16 -9.25 9.16
C TYR A 186 -20.39 -9.21 10.06
N ASN A 187 -20.89 -8.01 10.38
CA ASN A 187 -22.09 -7.83 11.20
C ASN A 187 -23.32 -8.48 10.54
N ILE A 188 -23.50 -8.28 9.23
CA ILE A 188 -24.59 -8.92 8.47
C ILE A 188 -24.42 -10.44 8.45
N TYR A 189 -23.19 -10.92 8.27
CA TYR A 189 -22.89 -12.34 8.25
C TYR A 189 -23.22 -12.98 9.60
N ASP A 190 -22.83 -12.36 10.71
CA ASP A 190 -23.14 -12.85 12.06
C ASP A 190 -24.66 -12.95 12.26
N GLU A 191 -25.42 -11.92 11.90
CA GLU A 191 -26.90 -11.91 11.97
C GLU A 191 -27.57 -12.98 11.09
N VAL A 192 -26.98 -13.26 9.92
CA VAL A 192 -27.56 -14.20 8.93
C VAL A 192 -27.04 -15.63 9.14
N SER A 193 -25.90 -15.83 9.78
CA SER A 193 -25.28 -17.14 10.05
C SER A 193 -26.23 -18.06 10.83
N VAL A 194 -26.97 -17.51 11.80
CA VAL A 194 -28.02 -18.20 12.57
C VAL A 194 -29.13 -18.75 11.66
N LYS A 195 -29.43 -18.06 10.56
CA LYS A 195 -30.46 -18.44 9.56
C LYS A 195 -29.92 -19.38 8.48
N ILE A 196 -28.60 -19.44 8.28
CA ILE A 196 -27.95 -20.26 7.23
C ILE A 196 -27.88 -21.73 7.63
N ILE A 197 -27.64 -22.04 8.91
CA ILE A 197 -27.54 -23.41 9.42
C ILE A 197 -28.69 -24.33 8.95
N PRO A 198 -29.98 -23.94 9.04
CA PRO A 198 -31.08 -24.79 8.54
C PRO A 198 -31.18 -24.87 7.00
N ILE A 199 -30.77 -23.82 6.27
CA ILE A 199 -30.87 -23.77 4.79
C ILE A 199 -29.82 -24.67 4.12
N THR A 200 -28.65 -24.79 4.75
CA THR A 200 -27.54 -25.61 4.24
C THR A 200 -27.89 -27.10 4.26
N ASN A 201 -28.67 -27.54 5.26
CA ASN A 201 -29.12 -28.92 5.38
C ASN A 201 -30.22 -29.30 4.38
N SER A 202 -31.05 -28.36 3.89
CA SER A 202 -32.20 -28.69 3.03
C SER A 202 -32.01 -28.37 1.53
N LYS A 203 -31.13 -27.41 1.18
CA LYS A 203 -30.93 -26.96 -0.22
C LYS A 203 -29.64 -27.46 -0.87
N LEU A 204 -28.59 -27.77 -0.10
CA LEU A 204 -27.30 -28.18 -0.66
C LEU A 204 -27.35 -29.60 -1.25
N GLU A 205 -28.22 -30.47 -0.73
CA GLU A 205 -28.43 -31.81 -1.27
C GLU A 205 -29.12 -31.81 -2.65
N ASN A 206 -29.91 -30.77 -2.97
CA ASN A 206 -30.78 -30.77 -4.15
C ASN A 206 -30.32 -29.88 -5.30
N ASN A 207 -29.37 -28.95 -5.09
CA ASN A 207 -28.88 -28.07 -6.15
C ASN A 207 -27.37 -27.81 -6.02
N LYS A 208 -26.63 -27.98 -7.13
CA LYS A 208 -25.21 -27.60 -7.30
C LYS A 208 -24.94 -26.09 -7.19
N LEU A 209 -25.74 -25.34 -6.43
CA LEU A 209 -25.48 -23.93 -6.13
C LEU A 209 -24.29 -23.88 -5.18
N LYS A 210 -23.21 -23.24 -5.63
CA LYS A 210 -22.05 -22.97 -4.76
C LYS A 210 -22.54 -22.15 -3.56
N LEU A 211 -22.23 -22.59 -2.34
CA LEU A 211 -22.57 -21.92 -1.08
C LEU A 211 -22.27 -20.41 -1.11
N SER A 212 -21.20 -20.02 -1.80
CA SER A 212 -20.82 -18.63 -2.04
C SER A 212 -21.90 -17.80 -2.74
N GLN A 213 -22.66 -18.35 -3.70
CA GLN A 213 -23.72 -17.63 -4.38
C GLN A 213 -24.91 -17.37 -3.46
N ILE A 214 -25.28 -18.37 -2.63
CA ILE A 214 -26.36 -18.22 -1.65
C ILE A 214 -26.00 -17.15 -0.61
N LEU A 215 -24.74 -17.14 -0.15
CA LEU A 215 -24.25 -16.11 0.77
C LEU A 215 -24.29 -14.72 0.14
N VAL A 216 -23.87 -14.58 -1.13
CA VAL A 216 -23.96 -13.31 -1.84
C VAL A 216 -25.41 -12.83 -1.92
N ASP A 217 -26.35 -13.71 -2.29
CA ASP A 217 -27.76 -13.34 -2.44
C ASP A 217 -28.41 -12.92 -1.11
N LEU A 218 -27.95 -13.46 0.03
CA LEU A 218 -28.44 -13.11 1.36
C LEU A 218 -27.79 -11.85 1.93
N ILE A 219 -26.48 -11.66 1.73
CA ILE A 219 -25.73 -10.53 2.28
C ILE A 219 -26.00 -9.27 1.46
N TYR A 220 -26.08 -9.38 0.14
CA TYR A 220 -26.20 -8.24 -0.77
C TYR A 220 -27.33 -7.25 -0.40
N PRO A 221 -28.61 -7.64 -0.23
CA PRO A 221 -29.67 -6.68 0.04
C PRO A 221 -29.53 -5.97 1.39
N ASN A 222 -29.04 -6.69 2.41
CA ASN A 222 -28.79 -6.12 3.73
C ASN A 222 -27.61 -5.15 3.70
N PHE A 223 -26.57 -5.48 2.93
CA PHE A 223 -25.38 -4.66 2.78
C PHE A 223 -25.66 -3.39 1.99
N GLU A 224 -26.45 -3.47 0.91
CA GLU A 224 -26.94 -2.30 0.17
C GLU A 224 -27.73 -1.37 1.08
N ALA A 225 -28.72 -1.89 1.81
CA ALA A 225 -29.53 -1.10 2.73
C ALA A 225 -28.69 -0.45 3.86
N LEU A 226 -27.71 -1.17 4.40
CA LEU A 226 -26.82 -0.64 5.43
C LEU A 226 -25.93 0.48 4.89
N ILE A 227 -25.37 0.34 3.69
CA ILE A 227 -24.59 1.42 3.06
C ILE A 227 -25.45 2.65 2.83
N GLU A 228 -26.65 2.48 2.28
CA GLU A 228 -27.56 3.61 2.01
C GLU A 228 -27.91 4.37 3.29
N LYS A 229 -28.15 3.63 4.38
CA LYS A 229 -28.43 4.19 5.70
C LYS A 229 -27.22 4.93 6.28
N GLU A 230 -26.08 4.26 6.42
CA GLU A 230 -24.90 4.81 7.11
C GLU A 230 -24.25 5.95 6.32
N LEU A 231 -24.25 5.88 4.99
CA LEU A 231 -23.66 6.92 4.15
C LEU A 231 -24.66 7.98 3.68
N SER A 232 -25.95 7.83 4.03
CA SER A 232 -27.04 8.73 3.64
C SER A 232 -27.14 8.97 2.12
N ILE A 233 -27.06 7.89 1.34
CA ILE A 233 -27.07 7.91 -0.12
C ILE A 233 -28.09 6.93 -0.69
N LYS A 234 -28.42 7.09 -1.97
CA LYS A 234 -29.17 6.09 -2.74
C LYS A 234 -28.26 5.45 -3.78
N LEU A 235 -27.86 4.20 -3.54
CA LEU A 235 -26.97 3.41 -4.41
C LEU A 235 -27.61 3.11 -5.76
N ILE A 236 -28.95 3.13 -5.85
CA ILE A 236 -29.69 2.98 -7.11
C ILE A 236 -29.28 3.99 -8.20
N LYS A 237 -28.72 5.14 -7.81
CA LYS A 237 -28.24 6.17 -8.74
C LYS A 237 -26.90 5.81 -9.39
N PHE A 238 -26.17 4.84 -8.84
CA PHE A 238 -24.83 4.46 -9.30
C PHE A 238 -24.93 3.16 -10.09
N ARG A 239 -24.76 3.23 -11.42
CA ARG A 239 -24.92 2.06 -12.30
C ARG A 239 -23.90 0.97 -12.00
N SER A 240 -22.71 1.35 -11.55
CA SER A 240 -21.66 0.41 -11.17
C SER A 240 -21.74 -0.09 -9.73
N ALA A 241 -22.64 0.43 -8.88
CA ALA A 241 -22.73 0.00 -7.48
C ALA A 241 -23.04 -1.49 -7.35
N LYS A 242 -24.06 -1.98 -8.06
CA LYS A 242 -24.45 -3.40 -8.01
C LYS A 242 -23.30 -4.38 -8.34
N PRO A 243 -22.63 -4.27 -9.49
CA PRO A 243 -21.50 -5.15 -9.79
C PRO A 243 -20.29 -4.92 -8.86
N ALA A 244 -20.04 -3.69 -8.41
CA ALA A 244 -18.96 -3.38 -7.48
C ALA A 244 -19.16 -4.04 -6.11
N ILE A 245 -20.36 -3.91 -5.54
CA ILE A 245 -20.77 -4.51 -4.28
C ILE A 245 -20.72 -6.04 -4.36
N ALA A 246 -21.30 -6.63 -5.41
CA ALA A 246 -21.28 -8.08 -5.58
C ALA A 246 -19.83 -8.61 -5.64
N LYS A 247 -18.96 -7.93 -6.38
CA LYS A 247 -17.54 -8.26 -6.47
C LYS A 247 -16.81 -8.11 -5.14
N PHE A 248 -17.15 -7.07 -4.37
CA PHE A 248 -16.58 -6.83 -3.05
C PHE A 248 -16.97 -7.94 -2.07
N ILE A 249 -18.26 -8.27 -1.96
CA ILE A 249 -18.78 -9.37 -1.12
C ILE A 249 -18.14 -10.70 -1.52
N GLN A 250 -18.07 -11.00 -2.82
CA GLN A 250 -17.46 -12.25 -3.30
C GLN A 250 -15.98 -12.36 -2.89
N ARG A 251 -15.21 -11.27 -3.01
CA ARG A 251 -13.81 -11.24 -2.57
C ARG A 251 -13.69 -11.41 -1.06
N TRP A 252 -14.55 -10.73 -0.30
CA TRP A 252 -14.58 -10.86 1.15
C TRP A 252 -14.86 -12.30 1.58
N ILE A 253 -15.86 -12.97 0.98
CA ILE A 253 -16.17 -14.39 1.25
C ILE A 253 -14.97 -15.28 0.93
N GLN A 254 -14.29 -15.05 -0.20
CA GLN A 254 -13.10 -15.82 -0.58
C GLN A 254 -11.94 -15.64 0.41
N GLN A 255 -11.69 -14.41 0.86
CA GLN A 255 -10.62 -14.11 1.80
C GLN A 255 -10.91 -14.65 3.21
N ASN A 256 -12.19 -14.69 3.60
CA ASN A 256 -12.62 -15.13 4.92
C ASN A 256 -13.11 -16.59 4.93
N GLN A 257 -12.85 -17.37 3.88
CA GLN A 257 -13.38 -18.73 3.74
C GLN A 257 -13.00 -19.65 4.92
N ALA A 258 -11.80 -19.52 5.46
CA ALA A 258 -11.37 -20.25 6.65
C ALA A 258 -12.20 -19.91 7.90
N LEU A 259 -12.59 -18.65 8.10
CA LEU A 259 -13.47 -18.23 9.20
C LEU A 259 -14.89 -18.79 9.01
N LEU A 260 -15.36 -18.82 7.76
CA LEU A 260 -16.67 -19.40 7.41
C LEU A 260 -16.69 -20.91 7.70
N GLU A 261 -15.63 -21.64 7.37
CA GLU A 261 -15.52 -23.08 7.61
C GLU A 261 -15.41 -23.41 9.11
N GLN A 262 -14.72 -22.58 9.91
CA GLN A 262 -14.66 -22.74 11.36
C GLN A 262 -16.01 -22.50 12.04
N SER A 263 -16.78 -21.50 11.59
CA SER A 263 -18.14 -21.25 12.10
C SER A 263 -19.12 -22.39 11.78
N GLN A 264 -18.89 -23.15 10.70
CA GLN A 264 -19.67 -24.34 10.34
C GLN A 264 -19.25 -25.59 11.12
N SER A 265 -17.97 -25.74 11.44
CA SER A 265 -17.42 -26.88 12.19
C SER A 265 -17.60 -26.76 13.71
N GLY A 266 -17.87 -25.54 14.20
CA GLY A 266 -17.62 -25.14 15.59
C GLY A 266 -18.81 -25.05 16.54
N ASN A 267 -19.85 -25.88 16.40
CA ASN A 267 -20.62 -26.28 17.59
C ASN A 267 -19.81 -27.34 18.36
N LYS A 268 -18.69 -26.93 18.97
CA LYS A 268 -17.90 -27.62 20.01
C LYS A 268 -16.67 -26.80 20.39
N GLN A 269 -16.87 -25.62 20.97
CA GLN A 269 -16.10 -25.10 22.12
C GLN A 269 -16.55 -23.67 22.38
N LYS A 270 -17.39 -23.50 23.41
CA LYS A 270 -17.60 -22.20 24.04
C LYS A 270 -16.22 -21.64 24.42
N PRO A 271 -15.93 -20.36 24.19
CA PRO A 271 -14.80 -19.73 24.83
C PRO A 271 -15.00 -19.86 26.34
N CYS A 272 -14.00 -20.44 27.00
CA CYS A 272 -13.95 -20.56 28.44
C CYS A 272 -14.07 -19.14 29.00
N ARG A 273 -15.20 -18.85 29.68
CA ARG A 273 -15.26 -17.72 30.60
C ARG A 273 -14.20 -17.99 31.65
N GLN A 274 -13.06 -17.31 31.58
CA GLN A 274 -12.30 -17.05 32.80
C GLN A 274 -13.05 -15.95 33.54
N SER A 275 -13.95 -16.42 34.38
CA SER A 275 -14.44 -15.75 35.57
C SER A 275 -13.27 -15.25 36.41
N GLU A 276 -13.37 -13.98 36.82
CA GLU A 276 -13.06 -13.48 38.16
C GLU A 276 -12.32 -14.46 39.08
N ILE A 277 -11.04 -14.15 39.38
CA ILE A 277 -10.52 -13.82 40.72
C ILE A 277 -9.36 -12.83 40.53
#